data_AF-A0A653G3T8-F1
#
_entry.id   AF-A0A653G3T8-F1
#
_cell.length_a   1.000
_cell.length_b   1.000
_cell.length_c   1.000
_cell.angle_alpha   90.00
_cell.angle_beta   90.00
_cell.angle_gamma   90.00
#
_symmetry.space_group_name_H-M   'P 1'
#
loop_
_entity.id
_entity.type
_entity.pdbx_description
1 polymer ?
#
loop_
_entity_poly.entity_id
_entity_poly.type
_entity_poly.pdbx_seq_one_letter_code
_entity_poly.pdbx_strand_id
1 'polypeptide(L)' 'MGRNLKRYYQAWELRQQNKTFKEIGEIMGITGSRVAVLSNFIDFKIKNQKRWRISNELKKIASKYNF' A
#
# COMPACT_ATOMS: atom_id res chain seq x y z
N MET A 1 5.71 -3.72 16.57
CA MET A 1 4.92 -4.01 15.35
C MET A 1 5.15 -2.91 14.29
N GLY A 2 6.40 -2.71 13.82
CA GLY A 2 6.77 -1.45 13.13
C GLY A 2 7.65 -1.55 11.86
N ARG A 3 8.22 -2.72 11.53
CA ARG A 3 9.11 -2.85 10.36
C ARG A 3 8.41 -3.13 9.03
N ASN A 4 7.15 -3.58 9.07
CA ASN A 4 6.47 -4.05 7.86
C ASN A 4 5.64 -2.97 7.14
N LEU A 5 5.05 -1.98 7.83
CA LEU A 5 4.16 -1.00 7.17
C LEU A 5 4.81 -0.27 6.00
N LYS A 6 6.09 0.08 6.10
CA LYS A 6 6.84 0.72 5.00
C LYS A 6 6.78 -0.09 3.70
N ARG A 7 6.89 -1.42 3.76
CA ARG A 7 6.77 -2.29 2.58
C ARG A 7 5.36 -2.31 2.01
N TYR A 8 4.33 -2.26 2.86
CA TYR A 8 2.94 -2.17 2.40
C TYR A 8 2.72 -0.87 1.63
N TYR A 9 3.21 0.26 2.17
CA TYR A 9 3.12 1.55 1.51
C TYR A 9 3.91 1.60 0.21
N GLN A 10 5.14 1.10 0.21
CA GLN A 10 5.99 1.11 -0.98
C GLN A 10 5.36 0.30 -2.13
N ALA A 11 4.80 -0.87 -1.83
CA ALA A 11 4.06 -1.66 -2.82
C ALA A 11 2.82 -0.92 -3.35
N TRP A 12 2.08 -0.24 -2.48
CA TRP A 12 0.89 0.53 -2.87
C TRP A 12 1.25 1.78 -3.69
N GLU A 13 2.28 2.53 -3.31
CA GLU A 13 2.74 3.73 -4.00
C GLU A 13 3.24 3.42 -5.42
N LEU A 14 4.03 2.35 -5.57
CA LEU A 14 4.50 1.92 -6.89
C LEU A 14 3.34 1.48 -7.80
N ARG A 15 2.25 0.96 -7.22
CA ARG A 15 1.02 0.65 -7.97
C ARG A 15 0.31 1.91 -8.45
N GLN A 16 0.29 3.00 -7.67
CA GLN A 16 -0.27 4.28 -8.11
C GLN A 16 0.53 4.91 -9.26
N GLN A 17 1.78 4.50 -9.46
CA GLN A 17 2.61 4.89 -10.61
C GLN A 17 2.37 4.03 -11.86
N ASN A 18 1.25 3.28 -11.93
CA ASN A 18 0.90 2.36 -13.02
C ASN A 18 1.89 1.19 -13.24
N LYS A 19 2.72 0.84 -12.25
CA LYS A 19 3.57 -0.35 -12.34
C LYS A 19 2.77 -1.63 -12.11
N THR A 20 3.12 -2.69 -12.83
CA THR A 20 2.52 -4.02 -12.66
C THR A 20 3.05 -4.69 -11.39
N PHE A 21 2.29 -5.64 -10.83
CA PHE A 21 2.73 -6.39 -9.65
C PHE A 21 4.05 -7.14 -9.87
N LYS A 22 4.34 -7.55 -11.11
CA LYS A 22 5.60 -8.20 -11.47
C LYS A 22 6.77 -7.23 -11.33
N GLU A 23 6.69 -6.05 -11.94
CA GLU A 23 7.74 -5.02 -11.87
C GLU A 23 7.95 -4.52 -10.44
N ILE A 24 6.86 -4.32 -9.68
CA ILE A 24 6.96 -3.93 -8.27
C ILE A 24 7.66 -5.01 -7.46
N GLY A 25 7.36 -6.29 -7.76
CA GLY A 25 8.02 -7.42 -7.12
C GLY A 25 9.52 -7.45 -7.38
N GLU A 26 9.92 -7.21 -8.63
CA GLU A 26 11.33 -7.10 -9.03
C GLU A 26 12.03 -5.95 -8.30
N ILE A 27 11.40 -4.78 -8.21
CA ILE A 27 11.95 -3.60 -7.49
C ILE A 27 12.10 -3.87 -5.99
N MET A 28 11.14 -4.57 -5.38
CA MET A 28 11.10 -4.82 -3.94
C MET A 28 11.81 -6.12 -3.52
N GLY A 29 12.30 -6.91 -4.47
CA GLY A 29 12.88 -8.23 -4.23
C GLY A 29 11.88 -9.24 -3.64
N ILE A 30 10.61 -9.16 -4.04
CA ILE A 30 9.53 -10.05 -3.58
C ILE A 30 8.69 -10.57 -4.75
N THR A 31 7.90 -11.61 -4.53
CA THR A 31 6.98 -12.12 -5.56
C THR A 31 5.82 -11.16 -5.81
N GLY A 32 5.35 -11.08 -7.06
CA GLY A 32 4.20 -10.24 -7.42
C GLY A 32 2.93 -10.59 -6.64
N SER A 33 2.72 -11.86 -6.30
CA SER A 33 1.64 -12.31 -5.42
C SER A 33 1.70 -11.64 -4.04
N ARG A 34 2.92 -11.47 -3.50
CA ARG A 34 3.14 -10.82 -2.22
C ARG A 34 2.91 -9.32 -2.32
N VAL A 35 3.31 -8.69 -3.42
CA VAL A 35 2.98 -7.28 -3.73
C VAL A 35 1.47 -7.07 -3.72
N ALA A 36 0.71 -7.94 -4.38
CA ALA A 36 -0.75 -7.81 -4.46
C ALA A 36 -1.39 -7.82 -3.06
N VAL A 37 -0.94 -8.70 -2.17
CA VAL A 37 -1.41 -8.73 -0.76
C VAL A 37 -1.07 -7.43 -0.04
N LEU A 38 0.16 -6.94 -0.22
CA LEU A 38 0.63 -5.70 0.42
C LEU A 38 -0.18 -4.48 -0.04
N SER A 39 -0.38 -4.31 -1.35
CA SER A 39 -1.14 -3.19 -1.90
C SER A 39 -2.62 -3.26 -1.53
N ASN A 40 -3.23 -4.45 -1.62
CA ASN A 40 -4.66 -4.63 -1.33
C ASN A 40 -4.97 -4.38 0.15
N PHE A 41 -4.03 -4.67 1.05
CA PHE A 41 -4.19 -4.36 2.47
C PHE A 41 -4.30 -2.85 2.74
N ILE A 42 -3.54 -2.03 2.01
CA ILE A 42 -3.63 -0.57 2.10
C ILE A 42 -4.95 -0.07 1.53
N ASP A 43 -5.38 -0.56 0.36
CA ASP A 43 -6.69 -0.24 -0.20
C ASP A 43 -7.83 -0.61 0.76
N PHE A 44 -7.75 -1.79 1.39
CA PHE A 44 -8.72 -2.22 2.38
C PHE A 44 -8.77 -1.27 3.59
N LYS A 45 -7.61 -0.79 4.06
CA LYS A 45 -7.51 0.17 5.16
C LYS A 45 -8.09 1.53 4.79
N ILE A 46 -7.81 2.02 3.58
CA ILE A 46 -8.35 3.30 3.07
C ILE A 46 -9.87 3.19 2.89
N LYS A 47 -10.35 2.14 2.21
CA LYS A 47 -11.78 1.92 1.98
C LYS A 47 -12.58 1.81 3.28
N ASN A 48 -12.03 1.14 4.29
CA ASN A 48 -12.69 0.96 5.58
C ASN A 48 -12.30 2.03 6.62
N GLN A 49 -11.77 3.18 6.19
CA GLN A 49 -11.31 4.24 7.09
C GLN A 49 -12.38 4.78 8.05
N LYS A 50 -13.66 4.76 7.63
CA LYS A 50 -14.79 5.18 8.47
C LYS A 50 -15.08 4.19 9.60
N ARG A 51 -14.61 2.94 9.47
CA ARG A 51 -14.90 1.84 10.39
C ARG A 51 -13.71 1.48 11.29
N TRP A 52 -12.48 1.86 10.91
CA TRP A 52 -11.26 1.55 11.65
C TRP A 52 -10.41 2.79 11.88
N ARG A 53 -9.79 2.88 13.06
CA ARG A 53 -8.80 3.93 13.36
C ARG A 53 -7.57 3.73 12.48
N ILE A 54 -7.47 4.48 11.39
CA ILE A 54 -6.28 4.53 10.54
C ILE A 54 -5.20 5.42 11.16
N SER A 55 -3.94 5.04 10.95
CA SER A 55 -2.77 5.83 11.35
C SER A 55 -2.77 7.18 10.64
N ASN A 56 -2.22 8.22 11.29
CA ASN A 56 -2.06 9.55 10.67
C ASN A 56 -1.24 9.49 9.37
N GLU A 57 -0.32 8.54 9.22
CA GLU A 57 0.40 8.30 7.96
C GLU A 57 -0.54 7.92 6.81
N LEU A 58 -1.51 7.01 7.06
CA LEU A 58 -2.51 6.62 6.05
C LEU A 58 -3.42 7.77 5.66
N LYS A 59 -3.83 8.59 6.63
CA LYS A 59 -4.67 9.77 6.35
C LYS A 59 -3.95 10.78 5.45
N LYS A 60 -2.66 11.04 5.72
CA LYS A 60 -1.85 11.94 4.87
C LYS A 60 -1.74 11.40 3.44
N ILE A 61 -1.56 10.09 3.28
CA ILE A 61 -1.45 9.46 1.96
C ILE A 61 -2.80 9.49 1.23
N ALA A 62 -3.90 9.10 1.87
CA ALA A 62 -5.24 9.18 1.28
C ALA A 62 -5.55 10.60 0.79
N SER A 63 -5.22 11.61 1.61
CA SER A 63 -5.36 13.01 1.23
C SER A 63 -4.44 13.44 0.08
N LYS A 64 -3.19 12.95 0.02
CA LYS A 64 -2.25 13.26 -1.09
C LYS A 64 -2.73 12.72 -2.43
N TYR A 65 -3.39 11.56 -2.44
CA TYR A 65 -3.89 10.89 -3.64
C TYR A 65 -5.39 11.11 -3.88
N ASN A 66 -6.02 12.03 -3.14
CA ASN A 66 -7.42 12.44 -3.27
C ASN A 66 -8.44 11.27 -3.15
N PHE A 67 -8.20 10.34 -2.23
CA PHE A 67 -9.09 9.22 -1.88
C PHE A 67 -10.12 9.55 -0.80
#